data_AF-A0A1Q7KFT9-F1
#
_entry.id   AF-A0A1Q7KFT9-F1
#
_cell.length_a   1.000
_cell.length_b   1.000
_cell.length_c   1.000
_cell.angle_alpha   90.00
_cell.angle_beta   90.00
_cell.angle_gamma   90.00
#
_symmetry.space_group_name_H-M   'P 1'
#
loop_
_entity.id
_entity.type
_entity.pdbx_description
1 polymer ?
#
loop_
_entity_poly.entity_id
_entity_poly.type
_entity_poly.pdbx_seq_one_letter_code
_entity_poly.pdbx_strand_id
1 'polypeptide(L)'
;MKLKLEDWTALASLGLSAMFVTLLLSFYNFLIGPEGKGPERVVDPGALILQAIFISAAPSLALAGFVFGLTKTHGTRLGGMFVIGAGIIMIAGMAAGIPMLARIQNQYIIGAVGFAPYFFMAAGTGVVAVGGYLIAASKRKPIRSDLDDLR
;
A
#
# COMPACT_ATOMS: atom_id res chain seq x y z
N MET A 1 9.27 -23.84 -3.52
CA MET A 1 9.71 -22.63 -2.79
C MET A 1 8.93 -22.58 -1.48
N LYS A 2 9.57 -22.73 -0.31
CA LYS A 2 8.87 -22.61 0.99
C LYS A 2 8.85 -21.13 1.40
N LEU A 3 7.68 -20.50 1.33
CA LEU A 3 7.47 -19.11 1.74
C LEU A 3 7.60 -19.00 3.27
N LYS A 4 8.40 -18.05 3.75
CA LYS A 4 8.52 -17.76 5.19
C LYS A 4 7.38 -16.84 5.63
N LEU A 5 7.21 -16.70 6.95
CA LEU A 5 6.21 -15.81 7.52
C LEU A 5 6.31 -14.39 6.95
N GLU A 6 7.52 -13.84 6.84
CA GLU A 6 7.76 -12.51 6.27
C GLU A 6 7.33 -12.38 4.80
N ASP A 7 7.46 -13.45 4.00
CA ASP A 7 7.00 -13.44 2.59
C ASP A 7 5.46 -13.42 2.53
N TRP A 8 4.79 -14.17 3.40
CA TRP A 8 3.33 -14.16 3.52
C TRP A 8 2.80 -12.82 4.02
N THR A 9 3.47 -12.23 5.02
CA THR A 9 3.13 -10.89 5.52
C THR A 9 3.31 -9.83 4.44
N ALA A 10 4.39 -9.91 3.66
CA ALA A 10 4.63 -9.01 2.53
C ALA A 10 3.59 -9.19 1.41
N LEU A 11 3.19 -10.42 1.12
CA LEU A 11 2.13 -10.73 0.16
C LEU A 11 0.76 -10.20 0.62
N ALA A 12 0.46 -10.30 1.91
CA ALA A 12 -0.76 -9.73 2.48
C ALA A 12 -0.77 -8.19 2.38
N SER A 13 0.36 -7.53 2.65
CA SER A 13 0.52 -6.09 2.43
C SER A 13 0.26 -5.70 0.96
N LEU A 14 0.82 -6.46 0.01
CA LEU A 14 0.56 -6.26 -1.42
C LEU A 14 -0.93 -6.35 -1.76
N GLY A 15 -1.61 -7.38 -1.26
CA GLY A 15 -3.05 -7.58 -1.49
C GLY A 15 -3.90 -6.45 -0.91
N LEU A 16 -3.63 -6.01 0.32
CA LEU A 16 -4.34 -4.89 0.94
C LEU A 16 -4.06 -3.56 0.21
N SER A 17 -2.83 -3.33 -0.28
CA SER A 17 -2.53 -2.16 -1.09
C SER A 17 -3.35 -2.13 -2.38
N ALA A 18 -3.47 -3.26 -3.08
CA ALA A 18 -4.29 -3.36 -4.28
C ALA A 18 -5.78 -3.13 -3.96
N MET A 19 -6.29 -3.75 -2.90
CA MET A 19 -7.66 -3.57 -2.42
C MET A 19 -7.96 -2.10 -2.12
N PHE A 20 -7.08 -1.41 -1.39
CA PHE A 20 -7.25 0.01 -1.06
C PHE A 20 -7.31 0.88 -2.31
N VAL A 21 -6.40 0.66 -3.27
CA VAL A 21 -6.40 1.40 -4.54
C VAL A 21 -7.72 1.20 -5.28
N THR A 22 -8.20 -0.04 -5.40
CA THR A 22 -9.48 -0.32 -6.06
C THR A 22 -10.63 0.37 -5.33
N LEU A 23 -10.70 0.27 -4.00
CA LEU A 23 -11.74 0.91 -3.20
C LEU A 23 -11.74 2.43 -3.38
N LEU A 24 -10.57 3.06 -3.34
CA LEU A 24 -10.45 4.52 -3.48
C LEU A 24 -10.89 4.99 -4.87
N LEU A 25 -10.44 4.31 -5.93
CA LEU A 25 -10.82 4.65 -7.30
C LEU A 25 -12.32 4.42 -7.54
N SER A 26 -12.87 3.32 -7.05
CA SER A 26 -14.32 3.07 -7.10
C SER A 26 -15.10 4.12 -6.34
N PHE A 27 -14.62 4.54 -5.17
CA PHE A 27 -15.23 5.60 -4.38
C PHE A 27 -15.20 6.95 -5.10
N TYR A 28 -14.08 7.32 -5.71
CA TYR A 28 -14.01 8.54 -6.53
C TYR A 28 -14.91 8.48 -7.75
N ASN A 29 -14.98 7.33 -8.42
CA ASN A 29 -15.91 7.16 -9.54
C ASN A 29 -17.37 7.33 -9.08
N PHE A 30 -17.70 6.80 -7.90
CA PHE A 30 -19.01 6.98 -7.29
C PHE A 30 -19.31 8.44 -6.93
N LEU A 31 -18.33 9.19 -6.41
CA LEU A 31 -18.47 10.62 -6.12
C LEU A 31 -18.61 11.50 -7.36
N ILE A 32 -17.99 11.12 -8.48
CA ILE A 32 -18.21 11.77 -9.78
C ILE A 32 -19.67 11.55 -10.20
N GLY A 33 -20.16 10.31 -10.06
CA GLY A 33 -21.55 9.95 -10.35
C GLY A 33 -21.91 10.03 -11.85
N PRO A 34 -23.16 9.69 -12.20
CA PRO A 34 -23.64 9.78 -13.58
C PRO A 34 -23.63 11.25 -14.05
N GLU A 35 -23.11 11.47 -15.25
CA GLU A 35 -22.98 12.81 -15.87
C GLU A 35 -22.14 13.84 -15.08
N GLY A 36 -21.37 13.41 -14.07
CA GLY A 36 -20.60 14.34 -13.22
C GLY A 36 -21.46 15.16 -12.27
N LYS A 37 -22.72 14.76 -12.06
CA LYS A 37 -23.69 15.46 -11.19
C LYS A 37 -23.56 15.09 -9.71
N GLY A 38 -22.68 14.15 -9.37
CA GLY A 38 -22.53 13.61 -8.03
C GLY A 38 -23.33 12.32 -7.80
N PRO A 39 -23.18 11.69 -6.62
CA PRO A 39 -23.86 10.46 -6.27
C PRO A 39 -25.38 10.64 -6.19
N GLU A 40 -26.14 9.64 -6.66
CA GLU A 40 -27.60 9.61 -6.61
C GLU A 40 -28.16 9.39 -5.18
N ARG A 41 -27.29 9.14 -4.22
CA ARG A 41 -27.63 8.83 -2.83
C ARG A 41 -26.90 9.80 -1.90
N VAL A 42 -27.58 10.19 -0.82
CA VAL A 42 -26.95 10.96 0.26
C VAL A 42 -25.92 10.05 0.93
N VAL A 43 -24.66 10.46 0.85
CA VAL A 43 -23.52 9.79 1.47
C VAL A 43 -22.71 10.81 2.26
N ASP A 44 -21.94 10.33 3.24
CA ASP A 44 -20.89 11.10 3.90
C ASP A 44 -19.52 10.68 3.33
N PRO A 45 -18.98 11.43 2.35
CA PRO A 45 -17.69 11.11 1.74
C PRO A 45 -16.55 11.00 2.75
N GLY A 46 -16.58 11.79 3.82
CA GLY A 46 -15.52 11.84 4.82
C GLY A 46 -15.45 10.55 5.65
N ALA A 47 -16.61 10.05 6.08
CA ALA A 47 -16.68 8.79 6.83
C ALA A 47 -16.27 7.58 5.98
N LEU A 48 -16.72 7.53 4.71
CA LEU A 48 -16.44 6.40 3.82
C LEU A 48 -14.94 6.28 3.47
N ILE A 49 -14.26 7.40 3.25
CA ILE A 49 -12.82 7.36 2.98
C ILE A 49 -12.01 6.96 4.21
N LEU A 50 -12.38 7.43 5.40
CA LEU A 50 -11.76 6.98 6.65
C LEU A 50 -11.95 5.47 6.84
N GLN A 51 -13.16 4.96 6.59
CA GLN A 51 -13.44 3.53 6.63
C GLN A 51 -12.53 2.75 5.66
N ALA A 52 -12.38 3.21 4.41
CA ALA A 52 -11.49 2.55 3.43
C ALA A 52 -10.01 2.55 3.90
N ILE A 53 -9.56 3.64 4.52
CA ILE A 53 -8.22 3.74 5.09
C ILE A 53 -8.03 2.69 6.18
N PHE A 54 -8.94 2.58 7.14
CA PHE A 54 -8.78 1.66 8.27
C PHE A 54 -8.96 0.19 7.90
N ILE A 55 -9.83 -0.13 6.94
CA ILE A 55 -10.04 -1.52 6.49
C ILE A 55 -8.83 -2.04 5.70
N SER A 56 -8.11 -1.16 5.01
CA SER A 56 -7.17 -1.60 3.98
C SER A 56 -5.82 -0.89 4.03
N ALA A 57 -5.77 0.43 3.90
CA ALA A 57 -4.50 1.15 3.79
C ALA A 57 -3.67 1.08 5.08
N ALA A 58 -4.28 1.34 6.23
CA ALA A 58 -3.62 1.30 7.53
C ALA A 58 -3.03 -0.08 7.86
N PRO A 59 -3.79 -1.20 7.76
CA PRO A 59 -3.21 -2.52 7.97
C PRO A 59 -2.18 -2.88 6.90
N SER A 60 -2.34 -2.44 5.64
CA SER A 60 -1.30 -2.64 4.61
C SER A 60 0.05 -2.04 5.01
N LEU A 61 0.04 -0.76 5.42
CA LEU A 61 1.24 -0.04 5.83
C LEU A 61 1.86 -0.64 7.10
N ALA A 62 1.02 -1.05 8.05
CA ALA A 62 1.48 -1.74 9.26
C ALA A 62 2.21 -3.04 8.91
N LEU A 63 1.65 -3.87 8.02
CA LEU A 63 2.29 -5.11 7.57
C LEU A 63 3.61 -4.85 6.83
N ALA A 64 3.69 -3.84 5.98
CA ALA A 64 4.96 -3.44 5.35
C ALA A 64 6.03 -3.08 6.40
N GLY A 65 5.65 -2.38 7.48
CA GLY A 65 6.51 -2.09 8.62
C GLY A 65 6.91 -3.34 9.42
N PHE A 66 5.98 -4.27 9.65
CA PHE A 66 6.28 -5.54 10.30
C PHE A 66 7.28 -6.39 9.51
N VAL A 67 7.12 -6.45 8.18
CA VAL A 67 8.10 -7.13 7.30
C VAL A 67 9.49 -6.52 7.47
N PHE A 68 9.59 -5.19 7.58
CA PHE A 68 10.87 -4.53 7.85
C PHE A 68 11.50 -4.97 9.17
N GLY A 69 10.70 -5.08 10.25
CA GLY A 69 11.15 -5.61 11.53
C GLY A 69 11.60 -7.07 11.47
N LEU A 70 10.84 -7.93 10.80
CA LEU A 70 11.12 -9.37 10.67
C LEU A 70 12.40 -9.64 9.85
N THR A 71 12.65 -8.84 8.82
CA THR A 71 13.79 -9.02 7.89
C THR A 71 15.14 -8.89 8.61
N LYS A 72 15.21 -8.12 9.72
CA LYS A 72 16.39 -8.04 10.58
C LYS A 72 16.82 -9.42 11.13
N THR A 73 15.88 -10.35 11.23
CA THR A 73 16.12 -11.73 11.68
C THR A 73 16.15 -12.75 10.52
N HIS A 74 15.21 -12.70 9.56
CA HIS A 74 15.00 -13.81 8.60
C HIS A 74 15.12 -13.47 7.10
N GLY A 75 15.41 -12.19 6.79
CA GLY A 75 15.14 -11.53 5.52
C GLY A 75 15.41 -12.27 4.20
N THR A 76 14.36 -12.36 3.38
CA THR A 76 14.36 -12.87 2.00
C THR A 76 14.28 -11.74 0.96
N ARG A 77 14.86 -11.96 -0.22
CA ARG A 77 14.66 -11.07 -1.38
C ARG A 77 13.21 -11.03 -1.85
N LEU A 78 12.46 -12.13 -1.70
CA LEU A 78 11.07 -12.26 -2.15
C LEU A 78 10.13 -11.33 -1.38
N GLY A 79 10.19 -11.33 -0.05
CA GLY A 79 9.43 -10.40 0.79
C GLY A 79 9.70 -8.94 0.42
N GLY A 80 10.98 -8.58 0.21
CA GLY A 80 11.35 -7.24 -0.25
C GLY A 80 10.71 -6.86 -1.60
N MET A 81 10.65 -7.77 -2.57
CA MET A 81 10.00 -7.52 -3.86
C MET A 81 8.48 -7.33 -3.72
N PHE A 82 7.81 -8.10 -2.86
CA PHE A 82 6.38 -7.92 -2.61
C PHE A 82 6.08 -6.57 -1.95
N VAL A 83 6.89 -6.13 -1.00
CA VAL A 83 6.76 -4.80 -0.37
C VAL A 83 6.95 -3.69 -1.41
N ILE A 84 7.96 -3.79 -2.29
CA ILE A 84 8.13 -2.82 -3.40
C ILE A 84 6.88 -2.80 -4.28
N GLY A 85 6.37 -3.97 -4.66
CA GLY A 85 5.14 -4.08 -5.46
C GLY A 85 3.96 -3.39 -4.78
N ALA A 86 3.81 -3.54 -3.47
CA ALA A 86 2.76 -2.91 -2.67
C ALA A 86 2.85 -1.38 -2.75
N GLY A 87 4.06 -0.83 -2.63
CA GLY A 87 4.31 0.60 -2.76
C GLY A 87 4.06 1.13 -4.17
N ILE A 88 4.52 0.41 -5.21
CA ILE A 88 4.31 0.80 -6.62
C ILE A 88 2.83 0.84 -6.96
N ILE A 89 2.08 -0.20 -6.59
CA ILE A 89 0.62 -0.25 -6.82
C ILE A 89 -0.06 0.93 -6.15
N MET A 90 0.34 1.25 -4.91
CA MET A 90 -0.21 2.39 -4.20
C MET A 90 0.08 3.71 -4.91
N ILE A 91 1.32 3.97 -5.30
CA ILE A 91 1.72 5.18 -6.03
C ILE A 91 0.94 5.30 -7.35
N ALA A 92 0.92 4.24 -8.16
CA ALA A 92 0.24 4.24 -9.45
C ALA A 92 -1.27 4.45 -9.29
N GLY A 93 -1.88 3.79 -8.30
CA GLY A 93 -3.29 3.94 -7.97
C GLY A 93 -3.64 5.36 -7.53
N MET A 94 -2.84 5.95 -6.65
CA MET A 94 -3.05 7.33 -6.22
C MET A 94 -2.85 8.32 -7.38
N ALA A 95 -1.86 8.10 -8.25
CA ALA A 95 -1.65 8.92 -9.44
C ALA A 95 -2.86 8.88 -10.39
N ALA A 96 -3.48 7.71 -10.55
CA ALA A 96 -4.73 7.57 -11.31
C ALA A 96 -5.93 8.25 -10.61
N GLY A 97 -5.92 8.39 -9.29
CA GLY A 97 -6.96 9.07 -8.52
C GLY A 97 -6.91 10.59 -8.60
N ILE A 98 -5.74 11.21 -8.82
CA ILE A 98 -5.59 12.67 -8.95
C ILE A 98 -6.49 13.27 -10.05
N PRO A 99 -6.49 12.78 -11.31
CA PRO A 99 -7.37 13.33 -12.34
C PRO A 99 -8.85 13.08 -12.05
N MET A 100 -9.20 12.05 -11.28
CA MET A 100 -10.57 11.79 -10.85
C MET A 100 -11.01 12.82 -9.81
N LEU A 101 -10.13 13.21 -8.89
CA LEU A 101 -10.41 14.23 -7.88
C LEU A 101 -10.81 15.56 -8.52
N ALA A 102 -10.17 15.95 -9.63
CA ALA A 102 -10.52 17.17 -10.37
C ALA A 102 -11.92 17.13 -11.03
N ARG A 103 -12.54 15.95 -11.16
CA ARG A 103 -13.89 15.77 -11.71
C ARG A 103 -14.96 15.67 -10.63
N ILE A 104 -14.58 15.54 -9.37
CA ILE A 104 -15.50 15.51 -8.24
C ILE A 104 -15.98 16.93 -7.96
N GLN A 105 -17.27 17.10 -7.74
CA GLN A 105 -17.81 18.41 -7.34
C GLN A 105 -17.28 18.82 -5.96
N ASN A 106 -16.91 20.09 -5.79
CA ASN A 106 -16.33 20.60 -4.54
C ASN A 106 -17.14 20.27 -3.28
N GLN A 107 -18.46 20.16 -3.37
CA GLN A 107 -19.32 19.81 -2.24
C GLN A 107 -19.02 18.43 -1.63
N TYR A 108 -18.42 17.51 -2.40
CA TYR A 108 -18.04 16.17 -1.94
C TYR A 108 -16.55 16.06 -1.57
N ILE A 109 -15.76 17.11 -1.78
CA ILE A 109 -14.34 17.17 -1.39
C ILE A 109 -14.27 17.65 0.06
N ILE A 110 -14.68 16.78 0.98
CA ILE A 110 -14.67 17.05 2.43
C ILE A 110 -13.73 16.09 3.15
N GLY A 111 -13.13 16.56 4.25
CA GLY A 111 -12.22 15.75 5.06
C GLY A 111 -11.04 15.19 4.27
N ALA A 112 -10.86 13.86 4.31
CA ALA A 112 -9.72 13.18 3.68
C ALA A 112 -9.83 12.99 2.17
N VAL A 113 -10.98 13.29 1.55
CA VAL A 113 -11.22 13.07 0.12
C VAL A 113 -10.22 13.84 -0.75
N GLY A 114 -9.93 15.09 -0.41
CA GLY A 114 -9.05 15.96 -1.20
C GLY A 114 -7.56 15.65 -1.08
N PHE A 115 -7.12 15.09 0.05
CA PHE A 115 -5.69 14.89 0.31
C PHE A 115 -5.24 13.43 0.30
N ALA A 116 -6.16 12.47 0.35
CA ALA A 116 -5.83 11.04 0.38
C ALA A 116 -4.84 10.60 -0.73
N PRO A 117 -5.00 11.00 -2.01
CA PRO A 117 -4.10 10.54 -3.07
C PRO A 117 -2.67 11.00 -2.83
N TYR A 118 -2.49 12.25 -2.42
CA TYR A 118 -1.17 12.81 -2.13
C TYR A 118 -0.52 12.16 -0.91
N PHE A 119 -1.29 11.94 0.15
CA PHE A 119 -0.79 11.30 1.36
C PHE A 119 -0.35 9.85 1.10
N PHE A 120 -1.19 9.06 0.43
CA PHE A 120 -0.87 7.66 0.13
C PHE A 120 0.16 7.49 -0.98
N MET A 121 0.35 8.50 -1.83
CA MET A 121 1.46 8.54 -2.76
C MET A 121 2.80 8.68 -2.01
N ALA A 122 2.86 9.61 -1.05
CA ALA A 122 4.04 9.76 -0.19
C ALA A 122 4.28 8.50 0.67
N ALA A 123 3.22 7.93 1.25
CA ALA A 123 3.31 6.68 2.00
C ALA A 123 3.82 5.53 1.11
N GLY A 124 3.29 5.41 -0.11
CA GLY A 124 3.72 4.43 -1.10
C GLY A 124 5.20 4.56 -1.45
N THR A 125 5.72 5.79 -1.60
CA THR A 125 7.17 6.03 -1.77
C THR A 125 7.97 5.50 -0.57
N GLY A 126 7.49 5.73 0.65
CA GLY A 126 8.09 5.16 1.86
C GLY A 126 8.11 3.63 1.85
N VAL A 127 7.01 3.00 1.43
CA VAL A 127 6.92 1.54 1.28
C VAL A 127 7.92 1.00 0.25
N VAL A 128 8.07 1.67 -0.89
CA VAL A 128 9.09 1.30 -1.90
C VAL A 128 10.50 1.42 -1.32
N ALA A 129 10.79 2.51 -0.61
CA ALA A 129 12.10 2.71 0.03
C ALA A 129 12.41 1.60 1.05
N VAL A 130 11.42 1.24 1.88
CA VAL A 130 11.50 0.10 2.79
C VAL A 130 11.81 -1.18 2.03
N GLY A 131 11.01 -1.53 1.02
CA GLY A 131 11.24 -2.74 0.22
C GLY A 131 12.62 -2.77 -0.46
N GLY A 132 13.09 -1.64 -0.98
CA GLY A 132 14.43 -1.49 -1.54
C GLY A 132 15.54 -1.74 -0.51
N TYR A 133 15.38 -1.20 0.69
CA TYR A 133 16.28 -1.46 1.80
C TYR A 133 16.31 -2.95 2.17
N LEU A 134 15.16 -3.64 2.18
CA LEU A 134 15.10 -5.08 2.48
C LEU A 134 15.88 -5.91 1.47
N ILE A 135 15.74 -5.60 0.18
CA ILE A 135 16.50 -6.28 -0.87
C ILE A 135 18.01 -6.03 -0.70
N ALA A 136 18.41 -4.79 -0.41
CA ALA A 136 19.80 -4.43 -0.20
C ALA A 136 20.40 -5.11 1.05
N ALA A 137 19.66 -5.15 2.15
CA ALA A 137 20.06 -5.80 3.39
C ALA A 137 20.15 -7.33 3.24
N SER A 138 19.24 -7.95 2.48
CA SER A 138 19.28 -9.38 2.17
C SER A 138 20.55 -9.78 1.40
N LYS A 139 21.12 -8.89 0.58
CA LYS A 139 22.41 -9.11 -0.09
C LYS A 139 23.62 -9.09 0.84
N ARG A 140 23.51 -8.49 2.04
CA ARG A 140 24.62 -8.32 2.99
C ARG A 140 24.76 -9.44 4.01
N LYS A 141 23.84 -10.41 4.09
CA LYS A 141 24.06 -11.59 4.93
C LYS A 141 25.18 -12.43 4.28
N PRO A 142 26.34 -12.60 4.93
CA PRO A 142 27.35 -13.51 4.42
C PRO A 142 26.73 -14.91 4.43
N ILE A 143 27.05 -15.70 3.40
CA ILE A 143 26.88 -17.14 3.40
C ILE A 143 27.50 -17.59 4.72
N ARG A 144 26.68 -18.04 5.69
CA ARG A 144 27.20 -18.62 6.92
C ARG A 144 28.04 -19.79 6.44
N SER A 145 29.36 -19.64 6.61
CA SER A 145 30.32 -20.58 6.11
C SER A 145 29.99 -21.93 6.70
N ASP A 146 29.85 -22.90 5.82
CA ASP A 146 29.76 -24.34 5.99
C ASP A 146 31.01 -24.93 6.70
N LEU A 147 31.62 -24.16 7.61
CA LEU A 147 32.88 -24.41 8.29
C LEU A 147 32.66 -24.77 9.77
N ASP A 148 31.44 -24.64 10.28
CA ASP A 148 31.05 -25.16 11.60
C ASP A 148 30.71 -26.66 11.54
N ASP A 149 30.47 -27.23 10.35
CA ASP A 149 30.20 -28.66 10.14
C ASP A 149 31.50 -29.51 10.02
N LEU A 150 32.67 -28.88 10.16
CA LEU A 150 33.99 -29.52 10.13
C LEU A 150 34.73 -29.45 11.49
N ARG A 151 34.04 -29.16 12.59
CA ARG A 151 34.62 -29.11 13.95
C ARG A 151 33.99 -30.10 14.90
#